data_AF-A0A0J6NKG0-F1
#
_entry.id   AF-A0A0J6NKG0-F1
#
_cell.length_a   1.000
_cell.length_b   1.000
_cell.length_c   1.000
_cell.angle_alpha   90.00
_cell.angle_beta   90.00
_cell.angle_gamma   90.00
#
_symmetry.space_group_name_H-M   'P 1'
#
loop_
_entity.id
_entity.type
_entity.pdbx_description
1 polymer ?
#
loop_
_entity_poly.entity_id
_entity_poly.type
_entity_poly.pdbx_seq_one_letter_code
_entity_poly.pdbx_strand_id
1 'polypeptide(L)'
;MNTTEIRRHKLGLLIERDFDGTVSRLAELIDRRPPQIYRLFSDAPSGRGMGENLARHIETRLNLPRYWLDQEGDIDALPPLRDRVAEFEASLSERALLQLLIDDLHRGVRGQTLSRKALISLRGMVEALAQERRPVLDAPPPDLWADDAAE
;
A
#
# COMPACT_ATOMS: atom_id res chain seq x y z
N MET A 1 -11.33 20.61 20.23
CA MET A 1 -10.79 20.55 18.87
C MET A 1 -11.80 21.18 17.91
N ASN A 2 -11.35 21.83 16.85
CA ASN A 2 -12.24 22.20 15.75
C ASN A 2 -12.65 20.94 14.95
N THR A 3 -13.73 21.00 14.17
CA THR A 3 -14.24 19.82 13.41
C THR A 3 -13.18 19.21 12.49
N THR A 4 -12.33 20.05 11.91
CA THR A 4 -11.24 19.63 11.02
C THR A 4 -10.16 18.82 11.76
N GLU A 5 -9.84 19.21 12.99
CA GLU A 5 -8.93 18.48 13.88
C GLU A 5 -9.54 17.14 14.30
N ILE A 6 -10.83 17.10 14.65
CA ILE A 6 -11.54 15.85 14.98
C ILE A 6 -11.44 14.87 13.82
N ARG A 7 -11.79 15.32 12.61
CA ARG A 7 -11.69 14.53 11.37
C ARG A 7 -10.29 13.97 11.13
N ARG A 8 -9.26 14.80 11.28
CA ARG A 8 -7.85 14.40 11.10
C ARG A 8 -7.48 13.33 12.12
N HIS A 9 -7.81 13.57 13.38
CA HIS A 9 -7.51 12.64 14.47
C HIS A 9 -8.20 11.29 14.24
N LYS A 10 -9.51 11.30 13.95
CA LYS A 10 -10.29 10.09 13.66
C LYS A 10 -9.75 9.33 12.45
N LEU A 11 -9.33 10.02 11.40
CA LEU A 11 -8.70 9.38 10.24
C LEU A 11 -7.34 8.77 10.60
N GLY A 12 -6.54 9.45 11.43
CA GLY A 12 -5.28 8.92 11.94
C GLY A 12 -5.49 7.61 12.71
N LEU A 13 -6.50 7.55 13.58
CA LEU A 13 -6.85 6.33 14.31
C LEU A 13 -7.21 5.17 13.38
N LEU A 14 -7.99 5.42 12.32
CA LEU A 14 -8.30 4.40 11.33
C LEU A 14 -7.05 3.90 10.61
N ILE A 15 -6.16 4.81 10.19
CA ILE A 15 -4.91 4.46 9.49
C ILE A 15 -4.03 3.54 10.36
N GLU A 16 -3.85 3.88 11.63
CA GLU A 16 -3.06 3.06 12.56
C GLU A 16 -3.71 1.69 12.82
N ARG A 17 -5.03 1.66 13.08
CA ARG A 17 -5.73 0.44 13.48
C ARG A 17 -5.90 -0.56 12.33
N ASP A 18 -6.29 -0.06 11.16
CA ASP A 18 -6.79 -0.88 10.05
C ASP A 18 -5.91 -0.86 8.79
N PHE A 19 -4.98 0.09 8.66
CA PHE A 19 -4.12 0.23 7.48
C PHE A 19 -2.63 0.12 7.80
N ASP A 20 -2.27 -0.37 9.00
CA ASP A 20 -0.88 -0.52 9.48
C ASP A 20 -0.05 0.77 9.36
N GLY A 21 -0.64 1.92 9.66
CA GLY A 21 0.04 3.22 9.53
C GLY A 21 0.22 3.69 8.07
N THR A 22 -0.26 2.92 7.09
CA THR A 22 0.07 3.14 5.67
C THR A 22 -0.99 3.99 4.97
N VAL A 23 -0.72 5.30 4.87
CA VAL A 23 -1.59 6.27 4.17
C VAL A 23 -1.84 5.90 2.71
N SER A 24 -0.87 5.32 2.00
CA SER A 24 -1.04 4.90 0.60
C SER A 24 -2.19 3.90 0.46
N ARG A 25 -2.28 2.90 1.34
CA ARG A 25 -3.37 1.89 1.33
C ARG A 25 -4.74 2.51 1.51
N LEU A 26 -4.87 3.42 2.49
CA LEU A 26 -6.10 4.17 2.69
C LEU A 26 -6.48 4.94 1.42
N ALA A 27 -5.52 5.67 0.84
CA ALA A 27 -5.74 6.54 -0.31
C ALA A 27 -6.30 5.75 -1.51
N GLU A 28 -5.76 4.57 -1.79
CA GLU A 28 -6.26 3.69 -2.85
C GLU A 28 -7.70 3.23 -2.58
N LEU A 29 -7.99 2.77 -1.35
CA LEU A 29 -9.33 2.28 -1.00
C LEU A 29 -10.42 3.37 -1.16
N ILE A 30 -10.06 4.61 -0.82
CA ILE A 30 -10.93 5.78 -0.97
C ILE A 30 -10.81 6.45 -2.35
N ASP A 31 -10.11 5.86 -3.32
CA ASP A 31 -9.95 6.41 -4.68
C ASP A 31 -9.41 7.86 -4.66
N ARG A 32 -8.30 8.07 -3.96
CA ARG A 32 -7.60 9.36 -3.85
C ARG A 32 -6.10 9.15 -4.01
N ARG A 33 -5.42 10.22 -4.45
CA ARG A 33 -3.95 10.17 -4.56
C ARG A 33 -3.34 10.32 -3.18
N PRO A 34 -2.35 9.50 -2.79
CA PRO A 34 -1.73 9.59 -1.47
C PRO A 34 -1.28 11.01 -1.07
N PRO A 35 -0.65 11.84 -1.95
CA PRO A 35 -0.28 13.22 -1.58
C PRO A 35 -1.45 14.10 -1.11
N GLN A 36 -2.67 13.84 -1.58
CA GLN A 36 -3.85 14.56 -1.11
C GLN A 36 -4.16 14.23 0.36
N ILE A 37 -3.93 12.97 0.76
CA ILE A 37 -4.18 12.49 2.11
C ILE A 37 -3.06 12.92 3.06
N TYR A 38 -1.78 12.83 2.66
CA TYR A 38 -0.67 13.34 3.47
C TYR A 38 -0.80 14.83 3.81
N ARG A 39 -1.32 15.64 2.87
CA ARG A 39 -1.56 17.07 3.11
C ARG A 39 -2.57 17.33 4.22
N LEU A 40 -3.45 16.39 4.55
CA LEU A 40 -4.38 16.52 5.66
C LEU A 40 -3.64 16.55 7.00
N PHE A 41 -2.49 15.89 7.10
CA PHE A 41 -1.67 15.75 8.30
C PHE A 41 -0.48 16.73 8.34
N SER A 42 -0.34 17.60 7.36
CA SER A 42 0.72 18.61 7.35
C SER A 42 0.36 19.79 8.25
N ASP A 43 1.31 20.22 9.09
CA ASP A 43 1.19 21.39 9.97
C ASP A 43 1.38 22.74 9.26
N ALA A 44 1.44 22.73 7.92
CA ALA A 44 1.62 23.97 7.16
C ALA A 44 0.44 24.94 7.41
N PRO A 45 0.69 26.25 7.60
CA PRO A 45 -0.35 27.27 7.81
C PRO A 45 -1.41 27.33 6.69
N SER A 46 -1.05 26.85 5.49
CA SER A 46 -1.92 26.75 4.30
C SER A 46 -2.57 25.37 4.13
N GLY A 47 -2.40 24.48 5.11
CA GLY A 47 -2.99 23.15 5.14
C GLY A 47 -4.50 23.26 5.14
N ARG A 48 -5.13 23.10 3.96
CA ARG A 48 -6.56 22.82 3.88
C ARG A 48 -6.76 21.50 4.63
N GLY A 49 -7.28 21.58 5.84
CA GLY A 49 -7.68 20.40 6.57
C GLY A 49 -8.87 19.70 5.89
N MET A 50 -9.37 18.64 6.51
CA MET A 50 -10.44 17.84 5.93
C MET A 50 -11.77 18.59 5.88
N GLY A 51 -12.11 19.10 4.70
CA GLY A 51 -13.44 19.66 4.42
C GLY A 51 -14.55 18.61 4.44
N GLU A 52 -15.79 19.07 4.51
CA GLU A 52 -16.97 18.20 4.64
C GLU A 52 -17.09 17.20 3.49
N ASN A 53 -16.96 17.65 2.24
CA ASN A 53 -17.04 16.77 1.06
C ASN A 53 -16.05 15.60 1.13
N LEU A 54 -14.82 15.85 1.60
CA LEU A 54 -13.81 14.80 1.73
C LEU A 54 -14.16 13.84 2.88
N ALA A 55 -14.64 14.37 4.01
CA ALA A 55 -15.10 13.54 5.12
C ALA A 55 -16.25 12.62 4.71
N ARG A 56 -17.27 13.16 4.02
CA ARG A 56 -18.42 12.37 3.53
C ARG A 56 -17.98 11.28 2.54
N HIS A 57 -17.04 11.61 1.66
CA HIS A 57 -16.48 10.66 0.70
C HIS A 57 -15.75 9.51 1.41
N ILE A 58 -14.89 9.81 2.39
CA ILE A 58 -14.18 8.79 3.17
C ILE A 58 -15.18 7.88 3.89
N GLU A 59 -16.18 8.45 4.59
CA GLU A 59 -17.21 7.66 5.27
C GLU A 59 -17.94 6.73 4.30
N THR A 60 -18.30 7.21 3.12
CA THR A 60 -18.99 6.40 2.11
C THR A 60 -18.11 5.25 1.61
N ARG A 61 -16.85 5.53 1.27
CA ARG A 61 -15.91 4.50 0.76
C ARG A 61 -15.59 3.45 1.81
N LEU A 62 -15.45 3.88 3.06
CA LEU A 62 -15.17 3.01 4.20
C LEU A 62 -16.43 2.44 4.84
N ASN A 63 -17.63 2.69 4.30
CA ASN A 63 -18.93 2.29 4.85
C ASN A 63 -19.09 2.64 6.34
N LEU A 64 -18.60 3.83 6.73
CA LEU A 64 -18.74 4.34 8.08
C LEU A 64 -20.12 4.99 8.26
N PRO A 65 -20.64 5.03 9.49
CA PRO A 65 -21.82 5.81 9.81
C PRO A 65 -21.62 7.27 9.38
N ARG A 66 -22.67 7.87 8.83
CA ARG A 66 -22.64 9.27 8.44
C ARG A 66 -22.35 10.14 9.67
N TYR A 67 -21.40 11.05 9.52
CA TYR A 67 -20.91 12.00 10.55
C TYR A 67 -20.01 11.36 11.60
N TRP A 68 -19.60 10.11 11.42
CA TRP A 68 -18.66 9.48 12.33
C TRP A 68 -17.32 10.23 12.41
N LEU A 69 -16.82 10.80 11.31
CA LEU A 69 -15.59 11.61 11.33
C LEU A 69 -15.75 12.97 12.04
N ASP A 70 -16.99 13.38 12.32
CA ASP A 70 -17.29 14.65 13.01
C ASP A 70 -17.57 14.46 14.50
N GLN A 71 -17.60 13.22 14.98
CA GLN A 71 -17.96 12.87 16.35
C GLN A 71 -16.75 12.36 17.13
N GLU A 72 -16.69 12.70 18.41
CA GLU A 72 -15.66 12.23 19.35
C GLU A 72 -15.90 10.79 19.85
N GLY A 73 -16.65 9.98 19.10
CA GLY A 73 -16.99 8.60 19.47
C GLY A 73 -15.78 7.66 19.47
N ASP A 74 -15.93 6.49 20.08
CA ASP A 74 -14.90 5.45 20.11
C ASP A 74 -14.73 4.78 18.74
N ILE A 75 -13.48 4.45 18.39
CA ILE A 75 -13.15 3.65 17.22
C ILE A 75 -13.51 2.17 17.41
N ASP A 76 -13.46 1.67 18.65
CA ASP A 76 -13.74 0.26 18.95
C ASP A 76 -15.22 -0.11 18.78
N ALA A 77 -16.09 0.89 18.68
CA ALA A 77 -17.50 0.70 18.32
C ALA A 77 -17.71 0.35 16.84
N LEU A 78 -16.69 0.54 15.98
CA LEU A 78 -16.74 0.14 14.57
C LEU A 78 -16.13 -1.24 14.36
N PRO A 79 -16.72 -2.07 13.48
CA PRO A 79 -16.03 -3.27 13.02
C PRO A 79 -14.67 -2.89 12.39
N PRO A 80 -13.64 -3.74 12.54
CA PRO A 80 -12.36 -3.55 11.87
C PRO A 80 -12.53 -3.48 10.36
N LEU A 81 -11.71 -2.67 9.69
CA LEU A 81 -11.72 -2.56 8.22
C LEU A 81 -10.75 -3.54 7.55
N ARG A 82 -10.01 -4.33 8.34
CA ARG A 82 -8.93 -5.23 7.88
C ARG A 82 -9.39 -6.22 6.79
N ASP A 83 -10.54 -6.83 6.98
CA ASP A 83 -11.08 -7.79 6.01
C ASP A 83 -11.35 -7.11 4.66
N ARG A 84 -11.85 -5.88 4.68
CA ARG A 84 -12.10 -5.10 3.47
C ARG A 84 -10.82 -4.63 2.79
N VAL A 85 -9.80 -4.29 3.59
CA VAL A 85 -8.47 -3.98 3.06
C VAL A 85 -7.90 -5.22 2.36
N ALA A 86 -8.00 -6.39 2.98
CA ALA A 86 -7.56 -7.65 2.39
C ALA A 86 -8.33 -8.00 1.11
N GLU A 87 -9.66 -7.85 1.10
CA GLU A 87 -10.50 -8.04 -0.10
C GLU A 87 -10.10 -7.09 -1.23
N PHE A 88 -9.85 -5.81 -0.91
CA PHE A 88 -9.40 -4.83 -1.88
C PHE A 88 -8.02 -5.19 -2.44
N GLU A 89 -7.05 -5.49 -1.59
CA GLU A 89 -5.70 -5.91 -2.00
C GLU A 89 -5.74 -7.17 -2.87
N ALA A 90 -6.59 -8.15 -2.54
CA ALA A 90 -6.79 -9.35 -3.33
C ALA A 90 -7.44 -9.08 -4.71
N SER A 91 -8.20 -7.99 -4.83
CA SER A 91 -8.80 -7.56 -6.10
C SER A 91 -7.83 -6.79 -7.01
N LEU A 92 -6.68 -6.35 -6.49
CA LEU A 92 -5.71 -5.59 -7.27
C LEU A 92 -4.98 -6.48 -8.26
N SER A 93 -4.84 -6.00 -9.50
CA SER A 93 -3.96 -6.65 -10.48
C SER A 93 -2.49 -6.62 -10.02
N GLU A 94 -1.69 -7.59 -10.46
CA GLU A 94 -0.23 -7.61 -10.20
C GLU A 94 0.44 -6.29 -10.61
N ARG A 95 0.03 -5.70 -11.74
CA ARG A 95 0.54 -4.41 -12.21
C ARG A 95 0.25 -3.28 -11.24
N ALA A 96 -0.94 -3.27 -10.63
CA ALA A 96 -1.31 -2.27 -9.64
C ALA A 96 -0.47 -2.42 -8.36
N LEU A 97 -0.31 -3.65 -7.87
CA LEU A 97 0.55 -3.95 -6.72
C LEU A 97 2.00 -3.52 -6.95
N LEU A 98 2.55 -3.80 -8.14
CA LEU A 98 3.90 -3.36 -8.52
C LEU A 98 4.03 -1.84 -8.54
N GLN A 99 3.03 -1.13 -9.08
CA GLN A 99 3.05 0.32 -9.11
C GLN A 99 3.02 0.92 -7.70
N LEU A 100 2.21 0.35 -6.80
CA LEU A 100 2.15 0.77 -5.40
C LEU A 100 3.49 0.58 -4.69
N LEU A 101 4.13 -0.58 -4.89
CA LEU A 101 5.46 -0.84 -4.34
C LEU A 101 6.49 0.18 -4.86
N ILE A 102 6.50 0.49 -6.15
CA ILE A 102 7.40 1.49 -6.74
C ILE A 102 7.17 2.86 -6.11
N ASP A 103 5.92 3.28 -5.97
CA ASP A 103 5.56 4.58 -5.39
C ASP A 103 5.97 4.69 -3.92
N ASP A 104 5.79 3.63 -3.13
CA ASP A 104 6.18 3.59 -1.73
C ASP A 104 7.71 3.56 -1.56
N LEU A 105 8.44 2.83 -2.41
CA LEU A 105 9.91 2.86 -2.43
C LEU A 105 10.42 4.26 -2.79
N HIS A 106 9.88 4.89 -3.84
CA HIS A 106 10.24 6.26 -4.22
C HIS A 106 9.96 7.26 -3.09
N ARG A 107 8.83 7.12 -2.40
CA ARG A 107 8.49 7.94 -1.24
C ARG A 107 9.50 7.74 -0.10
N GLY A 108 9.84 6.50 0.23
CA GLY A 108 10.79 6.20 1.30
C GLY A 108 12.17 6.80 1.03
N VAL A 109 12.63 6.77 -0.23
CA VAL A 109 13.89 7.41 -0.63
C VAL A 109 13.82 8.93 -0.50
N ARG A 110 12.76 9.56 -1.04
CA ARG A 110 12.58 11.01 -0.97
C ARG A 110 12.43 11.53 0.46
N GLY A 111 11.74 10.76 1.30
CA GLY A 111 11.56 11.05 2.73
C GLY A 111 12.76 10.70 3.59
N GLN A 112 13.84 10.17 3.01
CA GLN A 112 15.04 9.71 3.71
C GLN A 112 14.78 8.64 4.80
N THR A 113 13.62 7.99 4.76
CA THR A 113 13.29 6.86 5.65
C THR A 113 13.83 5.54 5.14
N LEU A 114 14.13 5.45 3.82
CA LEU A 114 14.75 4.29 3.20
C LEU A 114 16.17 4.60 2.73
N SER A 115 17.16 3.86 3.25
CA SER A 115 18.57 4.05 2.88
C SER A 115 18.92 3.44 1.51
N ARG A 116 19.94 3.99 0.86
CA ARG A 116 20.51 3.40 -0.37
C ARG A 116 20.96 1.95 -0.18
N LYS A 117 21.50 1.61 1.00
CA LYS A 117 21.94 0.24 1.31
C LYS A 117 20.75 -0.73 1.34
N ALA A 118 19.62 -0.32 1.91
CA ALA A 118 18.40 -1.11 1.93
C ALA A 118 17.87 -1.38 0.50
N LEU A 119 17.91 -0.39 -0.39
CA LEU A 119 17.53 -0.58 -1.80
C LEU A 119 18.44 -1.57 -2.54
N ILE A 120 19.75 -1.51 -2.30
CA ILE A 120 20.70 -2.46 -2.91
C ILE A 120 20.41 -3.89 -2.41
N SER A 121 20.17 -4.06 -1.11
CA SER A 121 19.76 -5.37 -0.56
C SER A 121 18.45 -5.86 -1.17
N LEU A 122 17.44 -4.99 -1.31
CA LEU A 122 16.16 -5.34 -1.95
C LEU A 122 16.35 -5.82 -3.39
N ARG A 123 17.16 -5.10 -4.17
CA ARG A 123 17.51 -5.50 -5.53
C ARG A 123 18.15 -6.89 -5.57
N GLY A 124 19.11 -7.17 -4.68
CA GLY A 124 19.76 -8.48 -4.58
C GLY A 124 18.79 -9.61 -4.22
N MET A 125 17.83 -9.36 -3.31
CA MET A 125 16.78 -10.33 -2.98
C MET A 125 15.89 -10.66 -4.19
N VAL A 126 15.50 -9.64 -4.97
CA VAL A 126 14.72 -9.85 -6.19
C VAL A 126 15.50 -10.66 -7.23
N GLU A 127 16.80 -10.37 -7.41
CA GLU A 127 17.66 -11.13 -8.31
C GLU A 127 17.79 -12.60 -7.90
N ALA A 128 17.97 -12.88 -6.61
CA ALA A 128 18.04 -14.24 -6.08
C ALA A 128 16.74 -15.03 -6.33
N LEU A 129 15.59 -14.42 -6.02
CA LEU A 129 14.28 -15.04 -6.24
C LEU A 129 13.98 -15.29 -7.73
N ALA A 130 14.47 -14.42 -8.62
CA ALA A 130 14.34 -14.62 -10.06
C ALA A 130 15.21 -15.78 -10.58
N GLN A 131 16.35 -16.03 -9.95
CA GLN A 131 17.26 -17.13 -10.29
C GLN A 131 16.71 -18.48 -9.82
N GLU A 132 16.12 -18.54 -8.62
CA GLU A 132 15.47 -19.76 -8.08
C GLU A 132 14.28 -20.24 -8.92
N ARG A 133 13.62 -19.32 -9.65
CA ARG A 133 12.49 -19.61 -10.54
C ARG A 133 12.86 -20.07 -11.95
N ARG A 134 14.15 -20.25 -12.29
CA ARG A 134 14.56 -20.94 -13.53
C ARG A 134 14.71 -22.44 -13.25
N PRO A 135 13.69 -23.28 -13.46
CA PRO A 135 13.93 -24.71 -13.54
C PRO A 135 14.72 -24.98 -14.82
N VAL A 136 15.67 -25.90 -14.69
CA VAL A 136 16.34 -26.74 -15.69
C VAL A 136 15.45 -27.07 -16.91
N LEU A 137 15.19 -26.09 -17.79
CA LEU A 137 14.49 -26.29 -19.08
C LEU A 137 15.45 -26.19 -20.28
N ASP A 138 16.71 -25.79 -20.03
CA ASP A 138 17.75 -25.67 -21.05
C ASP A 138 18.78 -26.80 -20.98
N ALA A 139 18.51 -27.90 -20.27
CA ALA A 139 19.35 -29.09 -20.40
C ALA A 139 19.00 -29.76 -21.74
N PRO A 140 19.88 -29.75 -22.76
CA PRO A 140 19.66 -30.58 -23.95
C PRO A 140 19.52 -32.03 -23.50
N PRO A 141 18.63 -32.83 -24.13
CA PRO A 141 18.54 -34.25 -23.82
C PRO A 141 19.94 -34.87 -23.93
N PRO A 142 20.35 -35.72 -22.97
CA PRO A 142 21.65 -36.38 -23.04
C PRO A 142 21.74 -37.14 -24.36
N ASP A 143 22.86 -36.94 -25.06
CA ASP A 143 23.22 -37.53 -26.35
C ASP A 143 22.62 -38.93 -26.54
N LEU A 144 21.63 -39.02 -27.43
CA LEU A 144 21.02 -40.30 -27.81
C LEU A 144 21.73 -40.97 -29.00
N TRP A 145 22.93 -40.52 -29.40
CA TRP A 145 23.60 -41.00 -30.62
C TRP A 145 25.12 -41.07 -30.48
N ALA A 146 25.59 -41.70 -29.40
CA ALA A 146 26.96 -42.22 -29.33
C ALA A 146 26.92 -43.74 -29.22
N ASP A 147 26.40 -44.40 -30.25
CA ASP A 147 26.76 -45.77 -30.61
C ASP A 147 26.23 -46.07 -32.02
N ASP A 148 27.03 -45.66 -33.00
CA ASP A 148 27.16 -46.37 -34.28
C ASP A 148 28.63 -46.23 -34.69
N ALA A 149 29.48 -46.94 -33.94
CA ALA A 149 30.85 -47.23 -34.34
C ALA A 149 30.96 -48.74 -34.58
N ALA A 150 31.33 -49.10 -35.82
CA ALA A 150 31.78 -50.43 -36.27
C ALA A 150 30.69 -51.51 -36.31
N GLU A 151 30.42 -52.22 -37.41
CA GLU A 151 31.23 -52.76 -38.51
C GLU A 151 30.39 -52.88 -39.80
#